data_AF-A0A969SZI7-F1
#
_entry.id   AF-A0A969SZI7-F1
#
_cell.length_a   1.000
_cell.length_b   1.000
_cell.length_c   1.000
_cell.angle_alpha   90.00
_cell.angle_beta   90.00
_cell.angle_gamma   90.00
#
_symmetry.space_group_name_H-M   'P 1'
#
loop_
_entity.id
_entity.type
_entity.pdbx_description
1 polymer ?
#
loop_
_entity_poly.entity_id
_entity_poly.type
_entity_poly.pdbx_seq_one_letter_code
_entity_poly.pdbx_strand_id
1 'polypeptide(L)'
;MSNPITMKMATVMHPPEDILSQVHPSLSFKKAGGGMVSTPTDLAHFAQALFSGEVLAPVSLLEMTRDRNPLFENLEYGLGVIYEQSPEFGQRQGHSGVQTLFGWRADLYHLPDLNLTVAITANGYSGDMNPLTDPVDHLLDQIILAAL
;
A
#
# COMPACT_ATOMS: atom_id res chain seq x y z
N MET A 1 4.14 35.84 30.74
CA MET A 1 4.12 35.85 29.26
C MET A 1 5.16 34.83 28.81
N SER A 2 4.71 33.61 28.49
CA SER A 2 5.56 32.49 28.08
C SER A 2 5.78 32.54 26.58
N ASN A 3 7.05 32.47 26.14
CA ASN A 3 7.43 32.45 24.73
C ASN A 3 7.23 31.03 24.18
N PRO A 4 6.55 30.80 23.06
CA PRO A 4 6.40 29.45 22.51
C PRO A 4 7.73 28.98 21.94
N ILE A 5 8.22 27.83 22.42
CA ILE A 5 9.36 27.12 21.84
C ILE A 5 8.91 26.63 20.45
N THR A 6 9.38 27.30 19.40
CA THR A 6 9.22 26.80 18.03
C THR A 6 10.27 25.73 17.81
N MET A 7 9.88 24.47 17.89
CA MET A 7 10.76 23.36 17.51
C MET A 7 10.85 23.33 15.98
N LYS A 8 11.94 23.87 15.43
CA LYS A 8 12.27 23.67 14.01
C LYS A 8 12.68 22.20 13.84
N MET A 9 11.75 21.35 13.42
CA MET A 9 12.10 20.05 12.85
C MET A 9 12.82 20.33 11.54
N ALA A 10 14.16 20.37 11.58
CA ALA A 10 14.95 20.28 10.37
C ALA A 10 14.93 18.81 9.95
N THR A 11 14.21 18.49 8.89
CA THR A 11 14.37 17.19 8.22
C THR A 11 15.77 17.20 7.62
N VAL A 12 16.73 16.63 8.33
CA VAL A 12 18.04 16.29 7.75
C VAL A 12 17.77 15.10 6.84
N MET A 13 17.60 15.34 5.54
CA MET A 13 17.71 14.26 4.56
C MET A 13 19.16 13.82 4.57
N HIS A 14 19.43 12.69 5.23
CA HIS A 14 20.68 11.98 5.05
C HIS A 14 20.81 11.58 3.56
N PRO A 15 22.04 11.56 3.01
CA PRO A 15 22.24 10.95 1.70
C PRO A 15 21.66 9.52 1.69
N PRO A 16 21.17 9.02 0.55
CA PRO A 16 20.65 7.66 0.48
C PRO A 16 21.75 6.68 0.91
N GLU A 17 21.55 6.08 2.08
CA GLU A 17 22.45 5.08 2.67
C GLU A 17 21.87 3.69 2.41
N ASP A 18 22.72 2.74 2.05
CA ASP A 18 22.34 1.33 2.05
C ASP A 18 22.23 0.83 3.49
N ILE A 19 20.98 0.74 3.95
CA ILE A 19 20.64 0.27 5.29
C ILE A 19 20.41 -1.24 5.36
N LEU A 20 20.52 -1.99 4.24
CA LEU A 20 20.27 -3.45 4.24
C LEU A 20 21.26 -4.20 5.14
N SER A 21 22.46 -3.65 5.35
CA SER A 21 23.45 -4.16 6.29
C SER A 21 23.10 -3.90 7.76
N GLN A 22 22.20 -2.96 8.03
CA GLN A 22 21.82 -2.51 9.37
C GLN A 22 20.47 -3.09 9.79
N VAL A 23 19.54 -3.23 8.84
CA VAL A 23 18.16 -3.66 9.07
C VAL A 23 17.71 -4.57 7.95
N HIS A 24 17.21 -5.75 8.34
CA HIS A 24 16.67 -6.70 7.38
C HIS A 24 15.28 -6.23 6.89
N PRO A 25 14.99 -6.27 5.57
CA PRO A 25 13.70 -5.81 5.01
C PRO A 25 12.47 -6.61 5.47
N SER A 26 12.69 -7.75 6.12
CA SER A 26 11.64 -8.54 6.77
C SER A 26 11.29 -8.07 8.19
N LEU A 27 11.66 -6.84 8.58
CA LEU A 27 11.38 -6.35 9.92
C LEU A 27 9.88 -6.11 10.12
N SER A 28 9.27 -6.88 11.02
CA SER A 28 7.89 -6.66 11.46
C SER A 28 7.80 -6.73 12.97
N PHE A 29 7.42 -5.61 13.59
CA PHE A 29 7.08 -5.56 15.02
C PHE A 29 5.84 -6.38 15.36
N LYS A 30 5.05 -6.80 14.35
CA LYS A 30 3.77 -7.51 14.52
C LYS A 30 3.82 -8.97 14.05
N LYS A 31 5.00 -9.60 13.94
CA LYS A 31 5.16 -10.95 13.35
C LYS A 31 4.48 -11.00 11.96
N ALA A 32 3.33 -11.68 11.85
CA ALA A 32 2.55 -11.80 10.61
C ALA A 32 1.86 -10.49 10.15
N GLY A 33 1.96 -9.38 10.90
CA GLY A 33 1.38 -8.10 10.50
C GLY A 33 2.18 -7.29 9.45
N GLY A 34 3.22 -7.86 8.85
CA GLY A 34 4.08 -7.20 7.87
C GLY A 34 5.44 -7.90 7.69
N GLY A 35 6.35 -7.32 6.91
CA GLY A 35 7.72 -7.82 6.77
C GLY A 35 7.89 -8.96 5.76
N MET A 36 6.95 -9.15 4.83
CA MET A 36 7.22 -9.98 3.66
C MET A 36 8.15 -9.23 2.71
N VAL A 37 9.10 -9.94 2.10
CA VAL A 37 10.02 -9.41 1.09
C VAL A 37 9.65 -10.05 -0.24
N SER A 38 9.42 -9.23 -1.26
CA SER A 38 8.97 -9.68 -2.59
C SER A 38 9.37 -8.66 -3.67
N THR A 39 9.03 -8.95 -4.92
CA THR A 39 9.17 -8.03 -6.07
C THR A 39 7.80 -7.49 -6.49
N PRO A 40 7.70 -6.29 -7.12
CA PRO A 40 6.43 -5.81 -7.67
C PRO A 40 5.76 -6.82 -8.61
N THR A 41 6.55 -7.51 -9.43
CA THR A 41 6.06 -8.54 -10.36
C THR A 41 5.41 -9.70 -9.63
N ASP A 42 6.05 -10.23 -8.59
CA ASP A 42 5.48 -11.33 -7.80
C ASP A 42 4.22 -10.90 -7.04
N LEU A 43 4.22 -9.68 -6.50
CA LEU A 43 3.04 -9.10 -5.82
C LEU A 43 1.85 -8.95 -6.79
N ALA A 44 2.09 -8.41 -7.99
CA ALA A 44 1.06 -8.24 -9.00
C ALA A 44 0.51 -9.60 -9.47
N HIS A 45 1.38 -10.58 -9.72
CA HIS A 45 0.96 -11.94 -10.07
C HIS A 45 0.15 -12.59 -8.95
N PHE A 46 0.58 -12.45 -7.69
CA PHE A 46 -0.13 -12.98 -6.54
C PHE A 46 -1.53 -12.36 -6.41
N ALA A 47 -1.67 -11.03 -6.46
CA ALA A 47 -2.97 -10.38 -6.35
C ALA A 47 -3.90 -10.73 -7.52
N GLN A 48 -3.37 -10.77 -8.74
CA GLN A 48 -4.17 -11.20 -9.90
C GLN A 48 -4.70 -12.63 -9.70
N ALA A 49 -3.84 -13.58 -9.32
CA ALA A 49 -4.22 -14.96 -9.07
C ALA A 49 -5.16 -15.12 -7.86
N LEU A 50 -4.99 -14.30 -6.83
CA LEU A 50 -5.86 -14.30 -5.66
C LEU A 50 -7.28 -13.87 -6.01
N PHE A 51 -7.41 -12.72 -6.68
CA PHE A 51 -8.71 -12.14 -6.99
C PHE A 51 -9.39 -12.80 -8.20
N SER A 52 -8.65 -13.51 -9.05
CA SER A 52 -9.21 -14.39 -10.09
C SER A 52 -9.70 -15.75 -9.56
N GLY A 53 -9.42 -16.07 -8.28
CA GLY A 53 -9.85 -17.31 -7.66
C GLY A 53 -8.93 -18.51 -7.91
N GLU A 54 -7.69 -18.29 -8.31
CA GLU A 54 -6.70 -19.34 -8.53
C GLU A 54 -5.98 -19.76 -7.23
N VAL A 55 -5.95 -18.89 -6.21
CA VAL A 55 -5.25 -19.15 -4.94
C VAL A 55 -6.16 -19.77 -3.88
N LEU A 56 -7.37 -19.23 -3.71
CA LEU A 56 -8.31 -19.64 -2.66
C LEU A 56 -9.47 -20.43 -3.25
N ALA A 57 -9.96 -21.41 -2.49
CA ALA A 57 -11.23 -22.05 -2.81
C ALA A 57 -12.35 -21.00 -2.87
N PRO A 58 -13.39 -21.16 -3.73
CA PRO A 58 -14.41 -20.15 -3.93
C PRO A 58 -15.10 -19.68 -2.63
N VAL A 59 -15.34 -20.60 -1.69
CA VAL A 59 -15.94 -20.26 -0.38
C VAL A 59 -15.02 -19.38 0.47
N SER A 60 -13.71 -19.60 0.43
CA SER A 60 -12.73 -18.82 1.19
C SER A 60 -12.48 -17.46 0.55
N LEU A 61 -12.47 -17.37 -0.78
CA LEU A 61 -12.39 -16.08 -1.48
C LEU A 61 -13.65 -15.25 -1.19
N LEU A 62 -14.83 -15.87 -1.19
CA LEU A 62 -16.07 -15.20 -0.83
C LEU A 62 -16.02 -14.68 0.61
N GLU A 63 -15.57 -15.48 1.57
CA GLU A 63 -15.40 -15.05 2.97
C GLU A 63 -14.44 -13.85 3.07
N MET A 64 -13.30 -13.93 2.39
CA MET A 64 -12.29 -12.87 2.38
C MET A 64 -12.82 -11.55 1.84
N THR A 65 -13.74 -11.60 0.87
CA THR A 65 -14.16 -10.44 0.09
C THR A 65 -15.54 -9.90 0.46
N ARG A 66 -16.37 -10.64 1.19
CA ARG A 66 -17.74 -10.25 1.52
C ARG A 66 -17.85 -9.43 2.79
N ASP A 67 -17.19 -9.87 3.87
CA ASP A 67 -17.35 -9.27 5.19
C ASP A 67 -16.37 -8.10 5.36
N ARG A 68 -16.84 -6.90 5.03
CA ARG A 68 -16.08 -5.64 5.08
C ARG A 68 -16.68 -4.70 6.11
N ASN A 69 -15.81 -3.96 6.81
CA ASN A 69 -16.22 -2.93 7.75
C ASN A 69 -15.80 -1.55 7.22
N PRO A 70 -16.68 -0.54 7.26
CA PRO A 70 -16.32 0.81 6.87
C PRO A 70 -15.25 1.37 7.83
N LEU A 71 -14.16 1.91 7.27
CA LEU A 71 -13.14 2.64 8.01
C LEU A 71 -13.38 4.15 7.90
N PHE A 72 -13.64 4.63 6.68
CA PHE A 72 -13.95 6.02 6.36
C PHE A 72 -14.96 6.08 5.21
N GLU A 73 -15.38 7.27 4.81
CA GLU A 73 -16.12 7.44 3.57
C GLU A 73 -15.30 6.89 2.38
N ASN A 74 -15.93 6.03 1.57
CA ASN A 74 -15.31 5.35 0.42
C ASN A 74 -14.14 4.40 0.76
N LEU A 75 -13.94 4.04 2.03
CA LEU A 75 -12.90 3.10 2.44
C LEU A 75 -13.45 2.04 3.40
N GLU A 76 -13.31 0.77 3.01
CA GLU A 76 -13.69 -0.39 3.81
C GLU A 76 -12.49 -1.33 4.01
N TYR A 77 -12.57 -2.16 5.05
CA TYR A 77 -11.55 -3.17 5.36
C TYR A 77 -12.20 -4.52 5.63
N GLY A 78 -11.80 -5.52 4.87
CA GLY A 78 -12.23 -6.91 5.02
C GLY A 78 -11.18 -7.77 5.71
N LEU A 79 -11.12 -9.04 5.35
CA LEU A 79 -10.12 -9.97 5.89
C LEU A 79 -8.76 -9.78 5.19
N GLY A 80 -8.04 -8.73 5.61
CA GLY A 80 -6.69 -8.41 5.11
C GLY A 80 -6.68 -7.65 3.78
N VAL A 81 -7.83 -7.10 3.36
CA VAL A 81 -7.98 -6.35 2.11
C VAL A 81 -8.63 -5.00 2.40
N ILE A 82 -7.99 -3.95 1.88
CA ILE A 82 -8.53 -2.58 1.78
C ILE A 82 -9.38 -2.51 0.52
N TYR A 83 -10.58 -1.97 0.64
CA TYR A 83 -11.47 -1.64 -0.46
C TYR A 83 -11.66 -0.14 -0.50
N GLU A 84 -11.33 0.46 -1.63
CA GLU A 84 -11.46 1.89 -1.84
C GLU A 84 -12.30 2.16 -3.07
N GLN A 85 -13.26 3.08 -2.95
CA GLN A 85 -14.07 3.52 -4.09
C GLN A 85 -13.45 4.78 -4.71
N SER A 86 -12.85 4.63 -5.90
CA SER A 86 -12.42 5.76 -6.72
C SER A 86 -13.58 6.24 -7.59
N PRO A 87 -13.87 7.56 -7.62
CA PRO A 87 -14.80 8.14 -8.58
C PRO A 87 -14.40 7.91 -10.05
N GLU A 88 -13.09 7.88 -10.33
CA GLU A 88 -12.52 7.79 -11.67
C GLU A 88 -12.35 6.35 -12.16
N PHE A 89 -11.95 5.43 -11.27
CA PHE A 89 -11.52 4.08 -11.65
C PHE A 89 -12.41 2.95 -11.10
N GLY A 90 -13.45 3.29 -10.34
CA GLY A 90 -14.29 2.29 -9.68
C GLY A 90 -13.64 1.71 -8.42
N GLN A 91 -13.99 0.48 -8.09
CA GLN A 91 -13.48 -0.15 -6.87
C GLN A 91 -12.01 -0.57 -7.05
N ARG A 92 -11.16 -0.20 -6.08
CA ARG A 92 -9.80 -0.73 -5.93
C ARG A 92 -9.77 -1.66 -4.71
N GLN A 93 -9.21 -2.85 -4.86
CA GLN A 93 -9.10 -3.81 -3.75
C GLN A 93 -7.67 -4.35 -3.62
N GLY A 94 -7.13 -4.33 -2.40
CA GLY A 94 -5.74 -4.70 -2.19
C GLY A 94 -5.21 -4.28 -0.83
N HIS A 95 -3.97 -3.78 -0.75
CA HIS A 95 -3.41 -3.30 0.51
C HIS A 95 -2.21 -2.37 0.26
N SER A 96 -2.02 -1.40 1.16
CA SER A 96 -0.84 -0.54 1.24
C SER A 96 0.00 -0.86 2.49
N GLY A 97 1.31 -0.70 2.42
CA GLY A 97 2.23 -1.00 3.51
C GLY A 97 3.38 -0.02 3.54
N VAL A 98 3.61 0.61 4.69
CA VAL A 98 4.71 1.56 4.89
C VAL A 98 5.50 1.19 6.13
N GLN A 99 6.82 1.12 5.98
CA GLN A 99 7.78 1.05 7.07
C GLN A 99 8.47 2.40 7.24
N THR A 100 7.85 3.27 8.05
CA THR A 100 8.20 4.69 8.19
C THR A 100 9.62 4.93 8.71
N LEU A 101 10.18 4.02 9.51
CA LEU A 101 11.54 4.16 10.07
C LEU A 101 12.64 3.91 9.04
N PHE A 102 12.37 3.09 8.02
CA PHE A 102 13.38 2.63 7.05
C PHE A 102 13.03 2.99 5.60
N GLY A 103 11.89 3.65 5.40
CA GLY A 103 11.51 4.25 4.12
C GLY A 103 10.98 3.27 3.08
N TRP A 104 10.63 2.04 3.44
CA TRP A 104 10.03 1.10 2.50
C TRP A 104 8.52 1.29 2.39
N ARG A 105 8.01 1.30 1.16
CA ARG A 105 6.59 1.34 0.86
C ARG A 105 6.23 0.30 -0.20
N ALA A 106 5.04 -0.27 -0.08
CA ALA A 106 4.43 -1.12 -1.09
C ALA A 106 2.93 -0.83 -1.19
N ASP A 107 2.45 -0.65 -2.41
CA ASP A 107 1.02 -0.54 -2.74
C ASP A 107 0.67 -1.62 -3.76
N LEU A 108 -0.38 -2.37 -3.48
CA LEU A 108 -0.84 -3.47 -4.31
C LEU A 108 -2.36 -3.38 -4.44
N TYR A 109 -2.87 -3.15 -5.65
CA TYR A 109 -4.29 -3.01 -5.92
C TYR A 109 -4.71 -3.75 -7.17
N HIS A 110 -5.86 -4.42 -7.08
CA HIS A 110 -6.59 -5.00 -8.19
C HIS A 110 -7.85 -4.18 -8.46
N LEU A 111 -8.11 -3.88 -9.72
CA LEU A 111 -9.27 -3.14 -10.21
C LEU A 111 -10.13 -4.13 -11.03
N PRO A 112 -11.18 -4.73 -10.43
CA PRO A 112 -11.94 -5.80 -11.07
C PRO A 112 -12.64 -5.33 -12.35
N ASP A 113 -13.14 -4.09 -12.37
CA ASP A 113 -13.84 -3.52 -13.52
C ASP A 113 -12.92 -3.37 -14.76
N LEU A 114 -11.61 -3.21 -14.53
CA LEU A 114 -10.59 -3.08 -15.57
C LEU A 114 -9.80 -4.38 -15.81
N ASN A 115 -10.01 -5.40 -14.98
CA ASN A 115 -9.15 -6.59 -14.89
C ASN A 115 -7.65 -6.22 -14.86
N LEU A 116 -7.32 -5.21 -14.05
CA LEU A 116 -5.97 -4.65 -13.95
C LEU A 116 -5.44 -4.85 -12.52
N THR A 117 -4.20 -5.31 -12.40
CA THR A 117 -3.48 -5.35 -11.13
C THR A 117 -2.24 -4.48 -11.22
N VAL A 118 -2.06 -3.59 -10.23
CA VAL A 118 -0.91 -2.70 -10.13
C VAL A 118 -0.20 -2.95 -8.80
N ALA A 119 1.12 -3.07 -8.86
CA ALA A 119 1.99 -3.17 -7.70
C ALA A 119 3.10 -2.14 -7.81
N ILE A 120 3.27 -1.31 -6.77
CA ILE A 120 4.34 -0.32 -6.67
C ILE A 120 5.12 -0.63 -5.39
N THR A 121 6.44 -0.72 -5.49
CA THR A 121 7.32 -0.76 -4.31
C THR A 121 8.32 0.39 -4.40
N ALA A 122 8.49 1.11 -3.30
CA ALA A 122 9.42 2.22 -3.21
C ALA A 122 10.38 2.02 -2.03
N ASN A 123 11.63 2.42 -2.23
CA ASN A 123 12.68 2.50 -1.20
C ASN A 123 12.84 3.93 -0.65
N GLY A 124 11.75 4.70 -0.69
CA GLY A 124 11.64 6.00 -0.07
C GLY A 124 10.20 6.26 0.36
N TYR A 125 10.04 6.97 1.46
CA TYR A 125 8.75 7.44 1.95
C TYR A 125 8.89 8.92 2.29
N SER A 126 7.99 9.76 1.74
CA SER A 126 8.06 11.21 1.89
C SER A 126 7.71 11.70 3.30
N GLY A 127 7.12 10.84 4.14
CA GLY A 127 6.55 11.25 5.43
C GLY A 127 5.23 12.00 5.29
N ASP A 128 4.80 12.27 4.06
CA ASP A 128 3.52 12.91 3.78
C ASP A 128 2.41 11.87 3.96
N MET A 129 1.40 12.23 4.76
CA MET A 129 0.23 11.40 5.00
C MET A 129 -0.98 11.92 4.22
N ASN A 130 -0.80 12.99 3.42
CA ASN A 130 -1.85 13.50 2.56
C ASN A 130 -1.85 12.74 1.23
N PRO A 131 -2.87 11.91 0.96
CA PRO A 131 -2.93 11.09 -0.26
C PRO A 131 -2.98 11.95 -1.54
N LEU A 132 -3.42 13.21 -1.45
CA LEU A 132 -3.45 14.12 -2.60
C LEU A 132 -2.07 14.65 -3.01
N THR A 133 -1.10 14.58 -2.11
CA THR A 133 0.28 15.03 -2.34
C THR A 133 1.28 13.89 -2.26
N ASP A 134 0.79 12.67 -2.06
CA ASP A 134 1.61 11.48 -2.01
C ASP A 134 2.06 11.09 -3.42
N PRO A 135 3.38 11.10 -3.71
CA PRO A 135 3.87 10.81 -5.05
C PRO A 135 3.60 9.37 -5.50
N VAL A 136 3.41 8.43 -4.56
CA VAL A 136 3.12 7.04 -4.91
C VAL A 136 1.66 6.86 -5.31
N ASP A 137 0.73 7.52 -4.63
CA ASP A 137 -0.69 7.49 -4.98
C ASP A 137 -0.90 8.17 -6.34
N HIS A 138 -0.23 9.30 -6.58
CA HIS A 138 -0.28 9.95 -7.89
C HIS A 138 0.29 9.07 -9.02
N LEU A 139 1.40 8.36 -8.77
CA LEU A 139 1.97 7.42 -9.73
C LEU A 139 1.04 6.24 -10.00
N LEU A 140 0.36 5.72 -8.98
CA LEU A 140 -0.64 4.66 -9.12
C LEU A 140 -1.74 5.08 -10.09
N ASP A 141 -2.32 6.26 -9.88
CA ASP A 141 -3.38 6.78 -10.75
C ASP A 141 -2.88 7.01 -12.19
N GLN A 142 -1.64 7.51 -12.37
CA GLN A 142 -1.02 7.65 -13.69
C GLN A 142 -0.82 6.31 -14.41
N ILE A 143 -0.39 5.27 -13.68
CA ILE A 143 -0.23 3.92 -14.24
C ILE A 143 -1.58 3.36 -14.67
N ILE A 144 -2.62 3.53 -13.84
CA ILE A 144 -3.99 3.09 -14.18
C ILE A 144 -4.46 3.81 -15.44
N LEU A 145 -4.33 5.14 -15.50
CA LEU A 145 -4.73 5.94 -16.67
C LEU A 145 -3.98 5.54 -17.94
N ALA A 146 -2.70 5.19 -17.85
CA ALA A 146 -1.90 4.77 -19.00
C ALA A 146 -2.27 3.37 -19.52
N ALA A 147 -3.02 2.58 -18.74
CA ALA A 147 -3.47 1.23 -19.08
C ALA A 147 -4.90 1.18 -19.68
N LEU A 148 -5.62 2.32 -19.69
CA LEU A 148 -6.94 2.51 -20.30
C LEU A 148 -6.83 2.89 -21.79
#